data_AF-A0AAU1KRZ7-F1
#
_entry.id   AF-A0AAU1KRZ7-F1
#
_cell.length_a   1.000
_cell.length_b   1.000
_cell.length_c   1.000
_cell.angle_alpha   90.00
_cell.angle_beta   90.00
_cell.angle_gamma   90.00
#
_symmetry.space_group_name_H-M   'P 1'
#
loop_
_entity.id
_entity.type
_entity.pdbx_description
1 polymer ?
#
loop_
_entity_poly.entity_id
_entity_poly.type
_entity_poly.pdbx_seq_one_letter_code
_entity_poly.pdbx_strand_id
1 'polypeptide(L)'
;MAGCAATIPAPAPGTGPAPGPDELIKAATQRLTDACLTRQGFVPPSAGPGLPQGAGDRRVAEALFGAGPAELSLALPTGHVVRAHTDGCLAAAQQRLYGDQPGWFRASVVVNNLRPEADHTGRPLAEVRARHRAEIADWERLRARAATEATTVLTSPPPKGNPPA
;
A
#
# COMPACT_ATOMS: atom_id res chain seq x y z
N MET A 1 56.39 -11.81 -4.74
CA MET A 1 55.00 -11.57 -5.19
C MET A 1 54.31 -12.91 -5.33
N ALA A 2 53.37 -13.23 -4.46
CA ALA A 2 52.31 -14.23 -4.68
C ALA A 2 51.28 -14.08 -3.56
N GLY A 3 50.25 -13.27 -3.80
CA GLY A 3 49.09 -13.16 -2.92
C GLY A 3 48.04 -14.17 -3.35
N CYS A 4 47.62 -15.05 -2.44
CA CYS A 4 46.50 -15.96 -2.66
C CYS A 4 45.19 -15.15 -2.61
N ALA A 5 44.52 -15.01 -3.76
CA ALA A 5 43.16 -14.51 -3.81
C ALA A 5 42.20 -15.62 -3.35
N ALA A 6 41.62 -15.47 -2.17
CA ALA A 6 40.50 -16.29 -1.73
C ALA A 6 39.23 -15.78 -2.43
N THR A 7 38.69 -16.60 -3.34
CA THR A 7 37.38 -16.37 -3.95
C THR A 7 36.30 -16.56 -2.88
N ILE A 8 35.66 -15.48 -2.43
CA ILE A 8 34.52 -15.56 -1.53
C ILE A 8 33.32 -16.06 -2.35
N PRO A 9 32.67 -17.18 -2.00
CA PRO A 9 31.46 -17.61 -2.68
C PRO A 9 30.31 -16.62 -2.39
N ALA A 10 29.56 -16.28 -3.42
CA ALA A 10 28.36 -15.45 -3.30
C ALA A 10 27.33 -16.11 -2.36
N PRO A 11 26.62 -15.34 -1.52
CA PRO A 11 25.55 -15.90 -0.69
C PRO A 11 24.44 -16.46 -1.58
N ALA A 12 23.98 -17.67 -1.27
CA ALA A 12 22.82 -18.26 -1.90
C ALA A 12 21.60 -17.35 -1.73
N PRO A 13 20.77 -17.13 -2.77
CA PRO A 13 19.54 -16.37 -2.61
C PRO A 13 18.56 -17.22 -1.80
N GLY A 14 18.20 -16.77 -0.58
CA GLY A 14 17.04 -17.33 0.12
C GLY A 14 17.10 -17.50 1.65
N THR A 15 18.15 -17.09 2.35
CA THR A 15 18.25 -17.26 3.82
C THR A 15 17.87 -16.03 4.64
N GLY A 16 16.99 -15.18 4.10
CA GLY A 16 16.35 -14.11 4.88
C GLY A 16 15.16 -14.63 5.69
N PRO A 17 14.82 -14.02 6.84
CA PRO A 17 13.53 -14.25 7.48
C PRO A 17 12.40 -14.04 6.47
N ALA A 18 11.33 -14.83 6.57
CA ALA A 18 10.13 -14.59 5.77
C ALA A 18 9.67 -13.13 5.95
N PRO A 19 9.30 -12.43 4.87
CA PRO A 19 8.86 -11.04 4.96
C PRO A 19 7.67 -10.91 5.90
N GLY A 20 7.71 -9.89 6.75
CA GLY A 20 6.60 -9.59 7.66
C GLY A 20 5.32 -9.20 6.91
N PRO A 21 4.16 -9.20 7.58
CA PRO A 21 2.87 -8.86 6.97
C PRO A 21 2.86 -7.53 6.22
N ASP A 22 3.54 -6.51 6.75
CA ASP A 22 3.57 -5.17 6.16
C ASP A 22 4.38 -5.15 4.84
N GLU A 23 5.48 -5.90 4.78
CA GLU A 23 6.26 -6.05 3.56
C GLU A 23 5.49 -6.85 2.50
N LEU A 24 4.73 -7.88 2.91
CA LEU A 24 3.85 -8.63 2.00
C LEU A 24 2.77 -7.72 1.42
N ILE A 25 2.06 -6.96 2.27
CA ILE A 25 1.00 -6.03 1.83
C ILE A 25 1.58 -4.97 0.90
N LYS A 26 2.76 -4.40 1.22
CA LYS A 26 3.44 -3.41 0.39
C LYS A 26 3.81 -3.99 -0.99
N ALA A 27 4.45 -5.16 -1.02
CA ALA A 27 4.84 -5.82 -2.26
C ALA A 27 3.62 -6.19 -3.13
N ALA A 28 2.56 -6.70 -2.51
CA ALA A 28 1.32 -7.02 -3.22
C ALA A 28 0.62 -5.76 -3.76
N THR A 29 0.59 -4.68 -2.98
CA THR A 29 0.06 -3.37 -3.42
C THR A 29 0.80 -2.92 -4.67
N GLN A 30 2.14 -2.91 -4.63
CA GLN A 30 2.97 -2.52 -5.77
C GLN A 30 2.69 -3.39 -7.01
N ARG A 31 2.67 -4.72 -6.86
CA ARG A 31 2.35 -5.63 -7.99
C ARG A 31 0.97 -5.36 -8.59
N LEU A 32 -0.04 -5.10 -7.76
CA LEU A 32 -1.40 -4.82 -8.22
C LEU A 32 -1.49 -3.46 -8.92
N THR A 33 -0.85 -2.42 -8.39
CA THR A 33 -0.82 -1.09 -8.99
C THR A 33 -0.08 -1.12 -10.33
N ASP A 34 1.07 -1.80 -10.40
CA ASP A 34 1.89 -1.89 -11.61
C ASP A 34 1.14 -2.65 -12.71
N ALA A 35 0.49 -3.76 -12.36
CA ALA A 35 -0.34 -4.52 -13.30
C ALA A 35 -1.55 -3.71 -13.79
N CYS A 36 -2.15 -2.89 -12.93
CA CYS A 36 -3.23 -1.99 -13.30
C CYS A 36 -2.77 -0.90 -14.27
N LEU A 37 -1.67 -0.22 -13.96
CA LEU A 37 -1.07 0.81 -14.81
C LEU A 37 -0.68 0.23 -16.18
N THR A 38 -0.05 -0.94 -16.20
CA THR A 38 0.33 -1.63 -17.45
C THR A 38 -0.88 -1.95 -18.31
N ARG A 39 -1.99 -2.44 -17.72
CA ARG A 39 -3.24 -2.69 -18.46
C ARG A 39 -3.86 -1.42 -19.04
N GLN A 40 -3.58 -0.27 -18.42
CA GLN A 40 -4.00 1.04 -18.93
C GLN A 40 -2.99 1.66 -19.91
N GLY A 41 -1.90 0.96 -20.24
CA GLY A 41 -0.88 1.41 -21.20
C GLY A 41 0.19 2.33 -20.59
N PHE A 42 0.29 2.43 -19.26
CA PHE A 42 1.31 3.21 -18.57
C PHE A 42 2.52 2.36 -18.17
N VAL A 43 3.70 2.98 -18.16
CA VAL A 43 4.90 2.39 -17.56
C VAL A 43 4.86 2.64 -16.05
N PRO A 44 4.90 1.60 -15.20
CA PRO A 44 4.85 1.77 -13.75
C PRO A 44 6.06 2.54 -13.19
N PRO A 45 5.88 3.38 -12.15
CA PRO A 45 6.98 4.15 -11.54
C PRO A 45 8.11 3.27 -10.95
N SER A 46 7.80 2.04 -10.57
CA SER A 46 8.71 1.05 -10.00
C SER A 46 9.69 0.44 -11.02
N ALA A 47 9.48 0.65 -12.32
CA ALA A 47 10.19 -0.06 -13.39
C ALA A 47 11.56 0.54 -13.80
N GLY A 48 12.01 1.67 -13.23
CA GLY A 48 13.34 2.24 -13.52
C GLY A 48 13.47 3.74 -13.15
N PRO A 49 14.67 4.36 -13.30
CA PRO A 49 14.88 5.76 -12.97
C PRO A 49 14.12 6.68 -13.95
N GLY A 50 13.36 7.65 -13.41
CA GLY A 50 12.51 8.60 -14.16
C GLY A 50 13.27 9.45 -15.20
N LEU A 51 12.61 10.01 -16.21
CA LEU A 51 11.63 11.10 -16.08
C LEU A 51 10.63 11.13 -17.26
N PRO A 52 9.37 11.54 -17.01
CA PRO A 52 8.63 12.33 -18.00
C PRO A 52 8.07 13.64 -17.42
N GLN A 53 8.90 14.69 -17.32
CA GLN A 53 8.42 16.01 -16.89
C GLN A 53 7.31 16.56 -17.82
N GLY A 54 6.08 16.68 -17.29
CA GLY A 54 4.96 17.31 -17.98
C GLY A 54 3.63 16.54 -17.88
N ALA A 55 2.80 16.62 -18.93
CA ALA A 55 1.45 16.05 -18.93
C ALA A 55 1.38 14.51 -18.79
N GLY A 56 2.48 13.80 -19.05
CA GLY A 56 2.59 12.36 -18.83
C GLY A 56 2.52 11.97 -17.36
N ASP A 57 3.28 12.68 -16.50
CA ASP A 57 3.25 12.48 -15.04
C ASP A 57 1.85 12.68 -14.46
N ARG A 58 1.13 13.69 -14.93
CA ARG A 58 -0.25 13.95 -14.47
C ARG A 58 -1.19 12.79 -14.80
N ARG A 59 -1.13 12.25 -16.03
CA ARG A 59 -1.99 11.12 -16.43
C ARG A 59 -1.66 9.86 -15.65
N VAL A 60 -0.38 9.60 -15.39
CA VAL A 60 0.05 8.48 -14.54
C VAL A 60 -0.43 8.68 -13.10
N ALA A 61 -0.33 9.90 -12.56
CA ALA A 61 -0.82 10.21 -11.22
C ALA A 61 -2.35 10.04 -11.12
N GLU A 62 -3.11 10.53 -12.09
CA GLU A 62 -4.57 10.33 -12.18
C GLU A 62 -4.94 8.85 -12.27
N ALA A 63 -4.23 8.07 -13.09
CA ALA A 63 -4.45 6.62 -13.18
C ALA A 63 -4.09 5.89 -11.88
N LEU A 64 -3.03 6.31 -11.19
CA LEU A 64 -2.56 5.69 -9.95
C LEU A 64 -3.44 6.04 -8.75
N PHE A 65 -3.72 7.32 -8.56
CA PHE A 65 -4.35 7.86 -7.35
C PHE A 65 -5.84 8.17 -7.50
N GLY A 66 -6.37 8.17 -8.72
CA GLY A 66 -7.74 8.59 -9.03
C GLY A 66 -7.79 9.97 -9.68
N ALA A 67 -8.84 10.19 -10.48
CA ALA A 67 -9.15 11.46 -11.15
C ALA A 67 -10.58 11.94 -10.86
N GLY A 68 -11.43 11.07 -10.32
CA GLY A 68 -12.78 11.39 -9.87
C GLY A 68 -12.80 12.19 -8.56
N PRO A 69 -14.00 12.57 -8.08
CA PRO A 69 -14.12 13.17 -6.75
C PRO A 69 -13.61 12.22 -5.68
N ALA A 70 -12.97 12.74 -4.64
CA ALA A 70 -12.63 11.95 -3.47
C ALA A 70 -13.92 11.62 -2.69
N GLU A 71 -14.35 10.37 -2.75
CA GLU A 71 -15.61 9.91 -2.16
C GLU A 71 -15.49 9.57 -0.67
N LEU A 72 -14.28 9.30 -0.18
CA LEU A 72 -14.02 9.02 1.24
C LEU A 72 -13.50 10.27 1.93
N SER A 73 -14.05 10.57 3.10
CA SER A 73 -13.66 11.74 3.90
C SER A 73 -13.82 11.44 5.39
N LEU A 74 -12.84 11.82 6.20
CA LEU A 74 -12.90 11.74 7.66
C LEU A 74 -12.34 13.02 8.28
N ALA A 75 -13.17 13.69 9.08
CA ALA A 75 -12.74 14.80 9.92
C ALA A 75 -12.06 14.26 11.18
N LEU A 76 -10.87 14.76 11.46
CA LEU A 76 -10.08 14.41 12.63
C LEU A 76 -10.39 15.39 13.78
N PRO A 77 -10.23 14.97 15.05
CA PRO A 77 -10.37 15.86 16.20
C PRO A 77 -9.43 17.08 16.17
N THR A 78 -8.33 16.99 15.42
CA THR A 78 -7.38 18.09 15.17
C THR A 78 -7.91 19.18 14.23
N GLY A 79 -9.11 19.00 13.66
CA GLY A 79 -9.72 19.92 12.68
C GLY A 79 -9.32 19.65 11.23
N HIS A 80 -8.36 18.75 10.98
CA HIS A 80 -8.00 18.33 9.62
C HIS A 80 -9.04 17.38 9.01
N VAL A 81 -9.19 17.43 7.70
CA VAL A 81 -10.03 16.48 6.94
C VAL A 81 -9.16 15.66 6.02
N VAL A 82 -9.10 14.36 6.25
CA VAL A 82 -8.42 13.41 5.36
C VAL A 82 -9.41 12.95 4.31
N ARG A 83 -8.97 12.89 3.04
CA ARG A 83 -9.78 12.43 1.91
C ARG A 83 -9.04 11.35 1.13
N ALA A 84 -9.80 10.46 0.51
CA ALA A 84 -9.25 9.47 -0.41
C ALA A 84 -10.19 9.24 -1.60
N HIS A 85 -9.58 8.96 -2.74
CA HIS A 85 -10.25 8.49 -3.93
C HIS A 85 -10.63 7.01 -3.79
N THR A 86 -11.76 6.64 -4.38
CA THR A 86 -12.24 5.26 -4.54
C THR A 86 -11.92 4.71 -5.93
N ASP A 87 -11.42 5.56 -6.83
CA ASP A 87 -10.95 5.24 -8.16
C ASP A 87 -9.41 5.22 -8.26
N GLY A 88 -8.90 4.80 -9.41
CA GLY A 88 -7.47 4.63 -9.64
C GLY A 88 -6.91 3.26 -9.22
N CYS A 89 -5.68 3.00 -9.66
CA CYS A 89 -5.03 1.71 -9.46
C CYS A 89 -4.74 1.40 -7.98
N LEU A 90 -4.44 2.41 -7.17
CA LEU A 90 -4.20 2.24 -5.74
C LEU A 90 -5.49 1.86 -5.00
N ALA A 91 -6.61 2.53 -5.29
CA ALA A 91 -7.91 2.22 -4.72
C ALA A 91 -8.34 0.79 -5.08
N ALA A 92 -8.17 0.39 -6.34
CA ALA A 92 -8.47 -0.98 -6.78
C ALA A 92 -7.59 -2.03 -6.06
N ALA A 93 -6.30 -1.74 -5.87
CA ALA A 93 -5.40 -2.61 -5.10
C ALA A 93 -5.83 -2.73 -3.64
N GLN A 94 -6.17 -1.60 -3.00
CA GLN A 94 -6.68 -1.61 -1.62
C GLN A 94 -8.00 -2.38 -1.50
N GLN A 95 -8.94 -2.19 -2.43
CA GLN A 95 -10.20 -2.93 -2.43
C GLN A 95 -9.96 -4.44 -2.60
N ARG A 96 -8.98 -4.85 -3.42
CA ARG A 96 -8.61 -6.28 -3.52
C ARG A 96 -8.07 -6.81 -2.19
N LEU A 97 -7.07 -6.14 -1.62
CA LEU A 97 -6.34 -6.59 -0.43
C LEU A 97 -7.20 -6.52 0.84
N TYR A 98 -7.89 -5.42 1.08
CA TYR A 98 -8.67 -5.18 2.30
C TYR A 98 -10.14 -5.57 2.17
N GLY A 99 -10.72 -5.54 0.97
CA GLY A 99 -12.09 -6.01 0.70
C GLY A 99 -13.20 -5.06 1.13
N ASP A 100 -12.90 -4.22 2.11
CA ASP A 100 -13.75 -3.15 2.62
C ASP A 100 -12.92 -1.86 2.61
N GLN A 101 -12.89 -1.18 1.47
CA GLN A 101 -12.14 0.06 1.32
C GLN A 101 -12.62 1.18 2.26
N PRO A 102 -13.94 1.44 2.43
CA PRO A 102 -14.41 2.44 3.40
C PRO A 102 -14.03 2.11 4.84
N GLY A 103 -14.18 0.85 5.27
CA GLY A 103 -13.79 0.39 6.60
C GLY A 103 -12.28 0.52 6.82
N TRP A 104 -11.47 0.11 5.83
CA TRP A 104 -10.01 0.27 5.86
C TRP A 104 -9.60 1.74 5.96
N PHE A 105 -10.20 2.62 5.15
CA PHE A 105 -9.92 4.05 5.19
C PHE A 105 -10.19 4.62 6.59
N ARG A 106 -11.37 4.37 7.15
CA ARG A 106 -11.73 4.87 8.49
C ARG A 106 -10.74 4.36 9.56
N ALA A 107 -10.54 3.05 9.63
CA ALA A 107 -9.71 2.44 10.66
C ALA A 107 -8.25 2.89 10.55
N SER A 108 -7.68 2.91 9.35
CA SER A 108 -6.29 3.34 9.13
C SER A 108 -6.08 4.82 9.43
N VAL A 109 -7.00 5.71 9.02
CA VAL A 109 -6.89 7.13 9.32
C VAL A 109 -6.97 7.37 10.83
N VAL A 110 -7.88 6.72 11.55
CA VAL A 110 -7.98 6.85 13.01
C VAL A 110 -6.71 6.34 13.70
N VAL A 111 -6.29 5.10 13.40
CA VAL A 111 -5.12 4.47 14.04
C VAL A 111 -3.82 5.27 13.80
N ASN A 112 -3.63 5.78 12.58
CA ASN A 112 -2.45 6.59 12.24
C ASN A 112 -2.46 7.99 12.89
N ASN A 113 -3.59 8.44 13.44
CA ASN A 113 -3.75 9.77 14.03
C ASN A 113 -4.02 9.75 15.55
N LEU A 114 -3.95 8.59 16.23
CA LEU A 114 -4.18 8.52 17.69
C LEU A 114 -3.19 9.38 18.49
N ARG A 115 -1.92 9.44 18.07
CA ARG A 115 -0.90 10.26 18.73
C ARG A 115 -1.16 11.77 18.51
N PRO A 116 -1.34 12.25 17.27
CA PRO A 116 -1.82 13.62 17.02
C PRO A 116 -3.07 14.00 17.80
N GLU A 117 -4.06 13.11 17.92
CA GLU A 117 -5.26 13.38 18.72
C GLU A 117 -4.95 13.51 20.21
N ALA A 118 -4.13 12.63 20.77
CA ALA A 118 -3.71 12.69 22.17
C ALA A 118 -3.00 14.01 22.48
N ASP A 119 -2.07 14.40 21.62
CA ASP A 119 -1.31 15.64 21.76
C ASP A 119 -2.23 16.87 21.64
N HIS A 120 -3.18 16.86 20.70
CA HIS A 120 -4.14 17.96 20.49
C HIS A 120 -5.13 18.12 21.66
N THR A 121 -5.58 17.01 22.23
CA THR A 121 -6.60 17.03 23.30
C THR A 121 -6.01 17.10 24.70
N GLY A 122 -4.69 17.01 24.85
CA GLY A 122 -4.01 16.94 26.15
C GLY A 122 -4.32 15.66 26.93
N ARG A 123 -4.74 14.59 26.25
CA ARG A 123 -5.14 13.32 26.88
C ARG A 123 -4.03 12.28 26.80
N PRO A 124 -3.91 11.36 27.78
CA PRO A 124 -3.00 10.23 27.66
C PRO A 124 -3.31 9.37 26.43
N LEU A 125 -2.29 8.92 25.70
CA LEU A 125 -2.47 8.06 24.53
C LEU A 125 -3.24 6.76 24.84
N ALA A 126 -3.09 6.23 26.06
CA ALA A 126 -3.83 5.05 26.50
C ALA A 126 -5.35 5.31 26.56
N GLU A 127 -5.77 6.50 27.00
CA GLU A 127 -7.18 6.90 27.03
C GLU A 127 -7.73 7.04 25.60
N VAL A 128 -6.98 7.66 24.70
CA VAL A 128 -7.35 7.80 23.29
C VAL A 128 -7.47 6.42 22.62
N ARG A 129 -6.51 5.52 22.85
CA ARG A 129 -6.58 4.13 22.37
C ARG A 129 -7.80 3.38 22.91
N ALA A 130 -8.14 3.56 24.19
CA ALA A 130 -9.30 2.89 24.79
C ALA A 130 -10.63 3.34 24.17
N ARG A 131 -10.71 4.61 23.73
CA ARG A 131 -11.86 5.14 22.99
C ARG A 131 -11.97 4.55 21.59
N HIS A 132 -10.86 4.46 20.88
CA HIS A 132 -10.79 3.97 19.49
C HIS A 132 -10.52 2.45 19.40
N ARG A 133 -10.91 1.69 20.43
CA ARG A 133 -10.65 0.24 20.48
C ARG A 133 -11.30 -0.53 19.33
N ALA A 134 -12.44 -0.04 18.83
CA ALA A 134 -13.16 -0.65 17.73
C ALA A 134 -12.39 -0.44 16.42
N GLU A 135 -11.96 0.78 16.13
CA GLU A 135 -11.15 1.11 14.96
C GLU A 135 -9.79 0.39 14.98
N ILE A 136 -9.17 0.22 16.15
CA ILE A 136 -7.95 -0.60 16.31
C ILE A 136 -8.24 -2.06 15.94
N ALA A 137 -9.31 -2.65 16.47
CA ALA A 137 -9.67 -4.05 16.16
C ALA A 137 -10.02 -4.25 14.68
N ASP A 138 -10.70 -3.27 14.06
CA ASP A 138 -11.01 -3.29 12.63
C ASP A 138 -9.74 -3.16 11.78
N TRP A 139 -8.81 -2.28 12.17
CA TRP A 139 -7.52 -2.15 11.51
C TRP A 139 -6.73 -3.46 11.55
N GLU A 140 -6.65 -4.13 12.70
CA GLU A 140 -5.97 -5.42 12.86
C GLU A 140 -6.62 -6.50 11.98
N ARG A 141 -7.95 -6.63 12.02
CA ARG A 141 -8.70 -7.58 11.20
C ARG A 141 -8.48 -7.38 9.70
N LEU A 142 -8.56 -6.14 9.24
CA LEU A 142 -8.41 -5.80 7.82
C LEU A 142 -6.96 -6.02 7.36
N ARG A 143 -5.96 -5.69 8.19
CA ARG A 143 -4.56 -6.02 7.90
C ARG A 143 -4.30 -7.51 7.84
N ALA A 144 -4.89 -8.31 8.74
CA ALA A 144 -4.75 -9.76 8.72
C ALA A 144 -5.29 -10.34 7.40
N ARG A 145 -6.49 -9.92 6.97
CA ARG A 145 -7.06 -10.28 5.66
C ARG A 145 -6.13 -9.87 4.52
N ALA A 146 -5.63 -8.63 4.54
CA ALA A 146 -4.74 -8.12 3.50
C ALA A 146 -3.43 -8.90 3.42
N ALA A 147 -2.87 -9.36 4.54
CA ALA A 147 -1.67 -10.21 4.54
C ALA A 147 -1.94 -11.59 3.91
N THR A 148 -3.10 -12.20 4.19
CA THR A 148 -3.52 -13.44 3.52
C THR A 148 -3.67 -13.23 2.01
N GLU A 149 -4.40 -12.20 1.60
CA GLU A 149 -4.62 -11.90 0.17
C GLU A 149 -3.31 -11.52 -0.53
N ALA A 150 -2.43 -10.76 0.13
CA ALA A 150 -1.12 -10.40 -0.40
C ALA A 150 -0.28 -11.65 -0.72
N THR A 151 -0.31 -12.65 0.16
CA THR A 151 0.36 -13.93 -0.08
C THR A 151 -0.19 -14.61 -1.33
N THR A 152 -1.52 -14.63 -1.52
CA THR A 152 -2.16 -15.17 -2.74
C THR A 152 -1.74 -14.41 -3.99
N VAL A 153 -1.75 -13.08 -3.95
CA VAL A 153 -1.35 -12.22 -5.07
C VAL A 153 0.11 -12.46 -5.47
N LEU A 154 1.00 -12.59 -4.49
CA LEU A 154 2.43 -12.75 -4.74
C LEU A 154 2.80 -14.17 -5.22
N THR A 155 2.10 -15.19 -4.74
CA THR A 155 2.36 -16.59 -5.12
C THR A 155 1.65 -17.03 -6.41
N SER A 156 0.57 -16.36 -6.80
CA SER A 156 -0.13 -16.67 -8.04
C SER A 156 0.73 -16.29 -9.25
N PRO A 157 0.88 -17.15 -10.27
CA PRO A 157 1.53 -16.78 -11.51
C PRO A 157 0.75 -15.64 -12.18
N PRO A 158 1.43 -14.69 -12.85
CA PRO A 158 0.73 -13.69 -13.65
C PRO A 158 -0.14 -14.41 -14.70
N PRO A 159 -1.34 -13.88 -15.02
CA PRO A 159 -2.17 -14.48 -16.06
C PRO A 159 -1.37 -14.55 -17.36
N LYS A 160 -1.35 -15.72 -18.01
CA LYS A 160 -0.74 -15.89 -19.33
C LYS A 160 -1.53 -15.00 -20.29
N GLY A 161 -0.96 -13.84 -20.65
CA GLY A 161 -1.52 -13.01 -21.71
C GLY A 161 -1.48 -13.82 -23.01
N ASN A 162 -2.62 -13.99 -23.66
CA ASN A 162 -2.59 -14.32 -25.07
C ASN A 162 -1.92 -13.14 -25.80
N PRO A 163 -0.99 -13.40 -26.74
CA PRO A 163 -0.42 -12.33 -27.53
C PRO A 163 -1.55 -11.58 -28.26
N PRO A 164 -1.40 -10.26 -28.49
CA PRO A 164 -2.34 -9.54 -29.33
C PRO A 164 -2.40 -10.20 -30.71
N ALA A 165 -3.62 -10.37 -31.21
CA ALA A 165 -3.91 -10.85 -32.56
C ALA A 165 -3.39 -9.88 -33.62
#